data_AF-A0A1V5HJJ3-F1
#
_entry.id   AF-A0A1V5HJJ3-F1
#
_cell.length_a   1.000
_cell.length_b   1.000
_cell.length_c   1.000
_cell.angle_alpha   90.00
_cell.angle_beta   90.00
_cell.angle_gamma   90.00
#
_symmetry.space_group_name_H-M   'P 1'
#
loop_
_entity.id
_entity.type
_entity.pdbx_description
1 polymer ?
#
loop_
_entity_poly.entity_id
_entity_poly.type
_entity_poly.pdbx_seq_one_letter_code
_entity_poly.pdbx_strand_id
1 'polypeptide(L)'
;MWLYIVIALAGVGAVLGLIKMKQGVEWGKPLTVACALVALVLAIGSMFRGGGPSQREINDIRKRELAYERISTKKLGTYLAEKFSGGKALVIKSVEFMPQQAVDPRFEAQMAGLKEGLGEAVEIGAVVSPEIPEEYKKYMESMPKGPEGEDMGYAMMGPMMDTMLQAKDFNKLIKEMPEGTNLIISLIGLPMDLNNLSLWTMKNAPKLVLVSAMNLPQLQEAIREGYVTAMLTYRPDPDMQDPSIPKDPEAAFNKRYLLVTPENVQELAGQYPMLFPQMQPPPEQPSNNE
;
A
#
# COMPACT_ATOMS: atom_id res chain seq x y z
N MET A 1 3.57 22.26 17.60
CA MET A 1 2.17 22.74 17.47
C MET A 1 2.05 24.26 17.64
N TRP A 2 2.47 24.87 18.75
CA TRP A 2 2.36 26.33 18.98
C TRP A 2 3.03 27.19 17.90
N LEU A 3 4.20 26.79 17.39
CA LEU A 3 4.94 27.50 16.35
C LEU A 3 4.16 27.62 15.03
N TYR A 4 3.44 26.56 14.65
CA TYR A 4 2.60 26.57 13.44
C TYR A 4 1.36 27.45 13.59
N ILE A 5 0.81 27.56 14.80
CA ILE A 5 -0.29 28.49 15.11
C ILE A 5 0.20 29.94 14.94
N VAL A 6 1.41 30.26 15.40
CA VAL A 6 1.99 31.61 15.23
C VAL A 6 2.28 31.92 13.76
N ILE A 7 2.77 30.95 12.97
CA ILE A 7 2.95 31.11 11.52
C ILE A 7 1.60 31.34 10.83
N ALA A 8 0.55 30.57 11.18
CA ALA A 8 -0.78 30.74 10.61
C ALA A 8 -1.39 32.12 10.94
N LEU A 9 -1.27 32.57 12.19
CA LEU A 9 -1.73 33.91 12.60
C LEU A 9 -0.95 35.03 11.91
N ALA A 10 0.36 34.86 11.73
CA ALA A 10 1.18 35.80 10.94
C ALA A 10 0.75 35.81 9.47
N GLY A 11 0.44 34.65 8.88
CA GLY A 11 -0.11 34.56 7.53
C GLY A 11 -1.45 35.31 7.38
N VAL A 12 -2.37 35.11 8.32
CA VAL A 12 -3.66 35.83 8.35
C VAL A 12 -3.44 37.34 8.51
N GLY A 13 -2.53 37.76 9.41
CA GLY A 13 -2.18 39.17 9.59
C GLY A 13 -1.59 39.82 8.33
N ALA A 14 -0.77 39.09 7.58
CA ALA A 14 -0.21 39.57 6.31
C ALA A 14 -1.30 39.73 5.23
N VAL A 15 -2.24 38.79 5.15
CA VAL A 15 -3.39 38.86 4.21
C VAL A 15 -4.31 40.04 4.57
N LEU A 16 -4.61 40.25 5.86
CA LEU A 16 -5.42 41.38 6.32
C LEU A 16 -4.72 42.73 6.06
N GLY A 17 -3.41 42.79 6.29
CA GLY A 17 -2.58 43.95 5.95
C GLY A 17 -2.63 44.28 4.45
N LEU A 18 -2.54 43.26 3.58
CA LEU A 18 -2.64 43.42 2.13
C LEU A 18 -4.01 43.94 1.68
N ILE A 19 -5.09 43.41 2.26
CA ILE A 19 -6.46 43.88 1.97
C ILE A 19 -6.58 45.35 2.35
N LYS A 20 -6.07 45.74 3.53
CA LYS A 20 -6.14 47.12 4.02
C LYS A 20 -5.24 48.08 3.26
N MET A 21 -4.07 47.61 2.82
CA MET A 21 -3.20 48.35 1.91
C MET A 21 -3.88 48.62 0.56
N LYS A 22 -4.57 47.62 -0.02
CA LYS A 22 -5.36 47.79 -1.25
C LYS A 22 -6.54 48.75 -1.09
N GLN A 23 -7.05 48.90 0.14
CA GLN A 23 -8.09 49.88 0.50
C GLN A 23 -7.53 51.28 0.80
N GLY A 24 -6.23 51.52 0.63
CA GLY A 24 -5.59 52.82 0.88
C GLY A 24 -5.36 53.15 2.35
N VAL A 25 -5.47 52.16 3.25
CA VAL A 25 -5.27 52.37 4.69
C VAL A 25 -3.77 52.32 5.03
N GLU A 26 -3.25 53.42 5.60
CA GLU A 26 -1.80 53.62 5.76
C GLU A 26 -1.09 52.56 6.61
N TRP A 27 -1.78 51.96 7.60
CA TRP A 27 -1.18 50.91 8.43
C TRP A 27 -1.13 49.53 7.76
N GLY A 28 -1.80 49.32 6.62
CA GLY A 28 -1.84 48.03 5.94
C GLY A 28 -0.46 47.56 5.45
N LYS A 29 0.36 48.51 4.98
CA LYS A 29 1.73 48.23 4.51
C LYS A 29 2.68 47.79 5.65
N PRO A 30 2.81 48.53 6.77
CA PRO A 30 3.68 48.08 7.88
C PRO A 30 3.21 46.78 8.52
N LEU A 31 1.88 46.52 8.64
CA LEU A 31 1.39 45.24 9.16
C LEU A 31 1.78 44.06 8.25
N THR A 32 1.61 44.22 6.93
CA THR A 32 1.96 43.18 5.95
C THR A 32 3.43 42.79 6.07
N VAL A 33 4.32 43.78 6.08
CA VAL A 33 5.76 43.56 6.14
C VAL A 33 6.17 42.91 7.45
N ALA A 34 5.64 43.37 8.59
CA ALA A 34 5.95 42.79 9.90
C ALA A 34 5.50 41.33 10.00
N CYS A 35 4.26 41.03 9.61
CA CYS A 35 3.72 39.68 9.64
C CYS A 35 4.45 38.74 8.66
N ALA A 36 4.79 39.21 7.45
CA ALA A 36 5.55 38.42 6.48
C ALA A 36 6.97 38.08 6.98
N LEU A 37 7.65 39.04 7.61
CA LEU A 37 8.99 38.81 8.19
C LEU A 37 8.93 37.83 9.36
N VAL A 38 7.93 37.94 10.25
CA VAL A 38 7.74 36.99 11.35
C VAL A 38 7.47 35.58 10.82
N ALA A 39 6.59 35.44 9.82
CA ALA A 39 6.31 34.15 9.21
C ALA A 39 7.57 33.55 8.55
N LEU A 40 8.35 34.37 7.83
CA LEU A 40 9.58 33.95 7.17
C LEU A 40 10.66 33.51 8.17
N VAL A 41 10.90 34.29 9.23
CA VAL A 41 11.90 33.96 10.26
C VAL A 41 11.50 32.69 11.02
N LEU A 42 10.21 32.51 11.33
CA LEU A 42 9.72 31.30 11.99
C LEU A 42 9.76 30.08 11.06
N ALA A 43 9.47 30.24 9.77
CA ALA A 43 9.61 29.18 8.78
C ALA A 43 11.07 28.73 8.64
N ILE A 44 12.00 29.66 8.45
CA ILE A 44 13.44 29.38 8.39
C ILE A 44 13.93 28.77 9.72
N GLY A 45 13.53 29.34 10.86
CA GLY A 45 13.85 28.81 12.18
C GLY A 45 13.30 27.40 12.43
N SER A 46 12.15 27.06 11.85
CA SER A 46 11.57 25.71 11.93
C SER A 46 12.35 24.68 11.09
N MET A 47 12.97 25.11 9.99
CA MET A 47 13.88 24.27 9.20
C MET A 47 15.14 23.93 9.99
N PHE A 48 15.71 24.90 10.72
CA PHE A 48 16.90 24.67 11.56
C PHE A 48 16.61 23.99 12.91
N ARG A 49 15.37 24.05 13.42
CA ARG A 49 14.97 23.34 14.65
C ARG A 49 14.50 21.90 14.44
N GLY A 50 14.51 21.39 13.20
CA GLY A 50 14.15 20.00 12.92
C GLY A 50 12.72 19.68 13.37
N GLY A 51 11.72 20.40 12.86
CA GLY A 51 10.30 20.17 13.17
C GLY A 51 9.72 18.86 12.60
N GLY A 52 10.53 18.05 11.91
CA GLY A 52 10.16 16.70 11.46
C GLY A 52 10.50 15.63 12.51
N PRO A 53 9.94 14.42 12.39
CA PRO A 53 10.33 13.31 13.26
C PRO A 53 11.84 13.09 13.18
N SER A 54 12.47 12.88 14.34
CA SER A 54 13.88 12.58 14.44
C SER A 54 14.22 11.30 13.65
N GLN A 55 15.48 11.16 13.21
CA GLN A 55 15.92 9.95 12.51
C GLN A 55 15.65 8.68 13.32
N ARG A 56 15.72 8.78 14.66
CA ARG A 56 15.38 7.69 15.57
C ARG A 56 13.89 7.33 15.49
N GLU A 57 13.00 8.32 15.55
CA GLU A 57 11.56 8.09 15.42
C GLU A 57 11.20 7.50 14.05
N ILE A 58 11.82 7.98 12.97
CA ILE A 58 11.64 7.42 11.62
C ILE A 58 12.06 5.94 11.59
N ASN A 59 13.22 5.62 12.17
CA ASN A 59 13.72 4.26 12.22
C ASN A 59 12.85 3.35 13.08
N ASP A 60 12.32 3.85 14.20
CA ASP A 60 11.45 3.10 15.11
C ASP A 60 10.08 2.84 14.47
N ILE A 61 9.51 3.83 13.77
CA ILE A 61 8.30 3.65 12.96
C ILE A 61 8.57 2.59 11.89
N ARG A 62 9.65 2.70 11.12
CA ARG A 62 9.99 1.73 10.06
C ARG A 62 10.12 0.32 10.60
N LYS A 63 10.87 0.11 11.70
CA LYS A 63 11.04 -1.20 12.33
C LYS A 63 9.71 -1.80 12.76
N ARG A 64 8.81 -0.98 13.30
CA ARG A 64 7.47 -1.40 13.70
C ARG A 64 6.64 -1.81 12.50
N GLU A 65 6.62 -1.02 11.43
CA GLU A 65 5.86 -1.37 10.21
C GLU A 65 6.38 -2.69 9.60
N LEU A 66 7.70 -2.88 9.53
CA LEU A 66 8.28 -4.15 9.06
C LEU A 66 7.93 -5.33 9.97
N ALA A 67 7.86 -5.14 11.29
CA ALA A 67 7.43 -6.19 12.21
C ALA A 67 5.96 -6.58 11.98
N TYR A 68 5.08 -5.61 11.70
CA TYR A 68 3.68 -5.89 11.37
C TYR A 68 3.51 -6.57 10.00
N GLU A 69 4.31 -6.20 9.00
CA GLU A 69 4.36 -6.92 7.72
C GLU A 69 4.77 -8.39 7.89
N ARG A 70 5.76 -8.68 8.74
CA ARG A 70 6.15 -10.05 9.07
C ARG A 70 5.06 -10.81 9.83
N ILE A 71 4.44 -10.18 10.83
CA ILE A 71 3.36 -10.80 11.63
C ILE A 71 2.17 -11.17 10.75
N SER A 72 1.79 -10.26 9.84
CA SER A 72 0.64 -10.42 8.97
C SER A 72 0.84 -11.54 7.96
N THR A 73 2.01 -11.62 7.32
CA THR A 73 2.32 -12.72 6.40
C THR A 73 2.61 -14.04 7.10
N LYS A 74 3.07 -14.04 8.36
CA LYS A 74 3.17 -15.27 9.16
C LYS A 74 1.80 -15.87 9.45
N LYS A 75 0.82 -15.05 9.85
CA LYS A 75 -0.56 -15.52 10.05
C LYS A 75 -1.15 -16.10 8.77
N LEU A 76 -0.94 -15.41 7.64
CA LEU A 76 -1.32 -15.91 6.32
C LEU A 76 -0.64 -17.24 5.99
N GLY A 77 0.69 -17.33 6.15
CA GLY A 77 1.45 -18.54 5.88
C GLY A 77 0.97 -19.73 6.72
N THR A 78 0.66 -19.50 8.00
CA THR A 78 0.14 -20.54 8.91
C THR A 78 -1.20 -21.09 8.40
N TYR A 79 -2.12 -20.21 7.98
CA TYR A 79 -3.38 -20.62 7.36
C TYR A 79 -3.16 -21.45 6.08
N LEU A 80 -2.22 -21.05 5.24
CA LEU A 80 -1.91 -21.77 4.01
C LEU A 80 -1.26 -23.13 4.26
N ALA A 81 -0.38 -23.24 5.26
CA ALA A 81 0.24 -24.51 5.66
C ALA A 81 -0.82 -25.55 6.07
N GLU A 82 -1.86 -25.13 6.80
CA GLU A 82 -2.97 -25.99 7.21
C GLU A 82 -3.83 -26.47 6.01
N LYS A 83 -4.05 -25.59 5.03
CA LYS A 83 -4.98 -25.83 3.92
C LYS A 83 -4.34 -26.48 2.69
N PHE A 84 -3.04 -26.26 2.47
CA PHE A 84 -2.33 -26.61 1.25
C PHE A 84 -1.05 -27.41 1.52
N SER A 85 -1.04 -28.26 2.55
CA SER A 85 0.10 -29.14 2.82
C SER A 85 0.51 -29.95 1.58
N GLY A 86 1.81 -29.98 1.28
CA GLY A 86 2.38 -30.53 0.05
C GLY A 86 2.24 -29.61 -1.17
N GLY A 87 1.76 -28.38 -1.00
CA GLY A 87 1.54 -27.43 -2.07
C GLY A 87 2.82 -26.76 -2.57
N LYS A 88 2.74 -26.16 -3.76
CA LYS A 88 3.82 -25.41 -4.39
C LYS A 88 3.32 -24.03 -4.80
N ALA A 89 4.00 -23.01 -4.30
CA ALA A 89 3.64 -21.62 -4.47
C ALA A 89 4.58 -20.88 -5.43
N LEU A 90 3.99 -20.09 -6.32
CA LEU A 90 4.63 -18.97 -7.00
C LEU A 90 4.37 -17.70 -6.18
N VAL A 91 5.42 -16.97 -5.79
CA VAL A 91 5.29 -15.66 -5.14
C VAL A 91 5.54 -14.55 -6.15
N ILE A 92 4.59 -13.62 -6.29
CA ILE A 92 4.74 -12.43 -7.12
C ILE A 92 5.08 -11.26 -6.19
N LYS A 93 6.25 -10.64 -6.37
CA LYS A 93 6.71 -9.48 -5.60
C LYS A 93 6.60 -8.18 -6.40
N SER A 94 6.79 -7.06 -5.71
CA SER A 94 6.92 -5.72 -6.29
C SER A 94 7.89 -5.71 -7.45
N VAL A 95 7.59 -4.86 -8.41
CA VAL A 95 8.46 -4.62 -9.55
C VAL A 95 9.84 -4.19 -9.06
N GLU A 96 10.89 -4.75 -9.65
CA GLU A 96 12.28 -4.42 -9.30
C GLU A 96 12.69 -3.11 -9.96
N PHE A 97 12.66 -2.02 -9.20
CA PHE A 97 12.98 -0.67 -9.69
C PHE A 97 14.47 -0.35 -9.64
N MET A 98 15.22 -0.91 -8.69
CA MET A 98 16.62 -0.51 -8.50
C MET A 98 17.53 -1.73 -8.47
N PRO A 99 18.19 -2.09 -9.59
CA PRO A 99 19.13 -3.21 -9.64
C PRO A 99 20.31 -3.06 -8.67
N GLN A 100 20.59 -1.83 -8.23
CA GLN A 100 21.72 -1.48 -7.37
C GLN A 100 21.34 -1.24 -5.89
N GLN A 101 20.05 -1.28 -5.53
CA GLN A 101 19.65 -1.17 -4.12
C GLN A 101 19.64 -2.54 -3.43
N ALA A 102 19.90 -2.51 -2.12
CA ALA A 102 19.59 -3.63 -1.24
C ALA A 102 18.12 -4.04 -1.40
N VAL A 103 17.85 -5.34 -1.23
CA VAL A 103 16.50 -5.90 -1.33
C VAL A 103 15.50 -5.07 -0.49
N ASP A 104 14.33 -4.81 -1.05
CA ASP A 104 13.26 -4.06 -0.39
C ASP A 104 12.98 -4.63 1.02
N PRO A 105 13.19 -3.84 2.10
CA PRO A 105 12.97 -4.30 3.47
C PRO A 105 11.55 -4.80 3.72
N ARG A 106 10.55 -4.25 3.01
CA ARG A 106 9.16 -4.71 3.13
C ARG A 106 9.00 -6.10 2.56
N PHE A 107 9.50 -6.35 1.35
CA PHE A 107 9.55 -7.69 0.75
C PHE A 107 10.27 -8.69 1.67
N GLU A 108 11.42 -8.32 2.24
CA GLU A 108 12.15 -9.19 3.16
C GLU A 108 11.32 -9.54 4.42
N ALA A 109 10.66 -8.56 5.02
CA ALA A 109 9.80 -8.79 6.17
C ALA A 109 8.60 -9.69 5.83
N GLN A 110 7.94 -9.42 4.70
CA GLN A 110 6.82 -10.23 4.20
C GLN A 110 7.25 -11.67 3.91
N MET A 111 8.37 -11.86 3.22
CA MET A 111 8.91 -13.19 2.92
C MET A 111 9.37 -13.94 4.16
N ALA A 112 9.99 -13.25 5.13
CA ALA A 112 10.38 -13.87 6.39
C ALA A 112 9.16 -14.40 7.15
N GLY A 113 8.10 -13.60 7.25
CA GLY A 113 6.85 -14.01 7.89
C GLY A 113 6.18 -15.15 7.14
N LEU A 114 6.07 -15.02 5.81
CA LEU A 114 5.46 -16.04 4.96
C LEU A 114 6.19 -17.38 5.08
N LYS A 115 7.53 -17.39 4.95
CA LYS A 115 8.34 -18.62 5.11
C LYS A 115 8.18 -19.23 6.50
N GLU A 116 8.18 -18.40 7.56
CA GLU A 116 7.97 -18.87 8.92
C GLU A 116 6.58 -19.50 9.12
N GLY A 117 5.54 -18.93 8.51
CA GLY A 117 4.17 -19.46 8.58
C GLY A 117 3.95 -20.70 7.72
N LEU A 118 4.49 -20.74 6.50
CA LEU A 118 4.38 -21.89 5.60
C LEU A 118 5.14 -23.11 6.13
N GLY A 119 6.29 -22.88 6.78
CA GLY A 119 7.18 -23.95 7.22
C GLY A 119 7.59 -24.85 6.06
N GLU A 120 7.54 -26.16 6.28
CA GLU A 120 7.80 -27.18 5.25
C GLU A 120 6.53 -27.65 4.55
N ALA A 121 5.35 -27.17 4.96
CA ALA A 121 4.08 -27.65 4.43
C ALA A 121 3.82 -27.14 3.00
N VAL A 122 4.39 -25.99 2.61
CA VAL A 122 4.24 -25.43 1.27
C VAL A 122 5.60 -25.01 0.74
N GLU A 123 5.99 -25.53 -0.42
CA GLU A 123 7.20 -25.16 -1.11
C GLU A 123 7.03 -23.81 -1.83
N ILE A 124 7.95 -22.86 -1.64
CA ILE A 124 8.04 -21.68 -2.50
C ILE A 124 8.88 -22.07 -3.73
N GLY A 125 8.20 -22.45 -4.81
CA GLY A 125 8.86 -22.96 -6.02
C GLY A 125 9.51 -21.87 -6.87
N ALA A 126 8.99 -20.64 -6.82
CA ALA A 126 9.60 -19.48 -7.47
C ALA A 126 9.15 -18.17 -6.82
N VAL A 127 10.02 -17.16 -6.89
CA VAL A 127 9.70 -15.77 -6.58
C VAL A 127 9.97 -14.95 -7.83
N VAL A 128 8.94 -14.28 -8.35
CA VAL A 128 8.99 -13.55 -9.62
C VAL A 128 8.53 -12.10 -9.44
N SER A 129 8.99 -11.23 -10.32
CA SER A 129 8.64 -9.81 -10.37
C SER A 129 8.10 -9.51 -11.76
N PRO A 130 7.04 -8.68 -11.90
CA PRO A 130 6.69 -8.12 -13.20
C PRO A 130 7.85 -7.29 -13.75
N GLU A 131 7.95 -7.24 -15.07
CA GLU A 131 8.94 -6.39 -15.75
C GLU A 131 8.43 -4.95 -15.85
N ILE A 132 9.34 -3.99 -15.70
CA ILE A 132 9.03 -2.60 -16.02
C ILE A 132 8.88 -2.50 -17.55
N PRO A 133 7.74 -2.01 -18.09
CA PRO A 133 7.63 -1.79 -19.51
C PRO A 133 8.66 -0.76 -19.99
N GLU A 134 9.24 -0.99 -21.17
CA GLU A 134 10.40 -0.23 -21.66
C GLU A 134 10.13 1.29 -21.81
N GLU A 135 8.88 1.66 -22.06
CA GLU A 135 8.42 3.05 -22.08
C GLU A 135 8.59 3.74 -20.72
N TYR A 136 8.29 3.04 -19.62
CA TYR A 136 8.46 3.57 -18.27
C TYR A 136 9.93 3.62 -17.87
N LYS A 137 10.76 2.66 -18.29
CA LYS A 137 12.21 2.73 -18.07
C LYS A 137 12.79 3.99 -18.70
N LYS A 138 12.48 4.23 -19.98
CA LYS A 138 12.92 5.45 -20.70
C LYS A 138 12.43 6.72 -20.01
N TYR A 139 11.18 6.74 -19.55
CA TYR A 139 10.63 7.89 -18.84
C TYR A 139 11.36 8.13 -17.50
N MET A 140 11.59 7.09 -16.71
CA MET A 140 12.33 7.19 -15.44
C MET A 140 13.78 7.64 -15.66
N GLU A 141 14.46 7.09 -16.66
CA GLU A 141 15.83 7.49 -17.02
C GLU A 141 15.92 8.91 -17.58
N SER A 142 14.83 9.43 -18.15
CA SER A 142 14.75 10.81 -18.65
C SER A 142 14.55 11.85 -17.55
N MET A 143 14.17 11.42 -16.34
CA MET A 143 14.01 12.32 -15.20
C MET A 143 15.37 12.89 -14.76
N PRO A 144 15.43 14.15 -14.32
CA PRO A 144 16.66 14.72 -13.76
C PRO A 144 17.14 13.89 -12.57
N LYS A 145 18.44 13.62 -12.51
CA LYS A 145 19.06 13.05 -11.31
C LYS A 145 18.96 14.05 -10.14
N GLY A 146 18.86 13.53 -8.93
CA GLY A 146 18.88 14.32 -7.71
C GLY A 146 20.21 15.05 -7.52
N PRO A 147 20.28 16.01 -6.59
CA PRO A 147 21.50 16.77 -6.31
C PRO A 147 22.72 15.92 -5.95
N GLU A 148 22.50 14.68 -5.49
CA GLU A 148 23.56 13.71 -5.17
C GLU A 148 23.65 12.55 -6.18
N GLY A 149 23.09 12.72 -7.40
CA GLY A 149 23.09 11.70 -8.44
C GLY A 149 22.02 10.61 -8.26
N GLU A 150 21.11 10.80 -7.31
CA GLU A 150 20.00 9.90 -7.01
C GLU A 150 19.08 9.73 -8.21
N ASP A 151 18.59 8.52 -8.43
CA ASP A 151 17.65 8.26 -9.51
C ASP A 151 16.23 8.66 -9.12
N MET A 152 15.91 9.94 -9.31
CA MET A 152 14.60 10.50 -8.96
C MET A 152 13.46 9.84 -9.73
N GLY A 153 13.70 9.40 -10.96
CA GLY A 153 12.69 8.70 -11.76
C GLY A 153 12.23 7.43 -11.06
N TYR A 154 13.17 6.59 -10.66
CA TYR A 154 12.87 5.35 -9.97
C TYR A 154 12.39 5.57 -8.52
N ALA A 155 12.90 6.59 -7.81
CA ALA A 155 12.45 6.92 -6.46
C ALA A 155 10.99 7.41 -6.41
N MET A 156 10.57 8.15 -7.44
CA MET A 156 9.21 8.71 -7.53
C MET A 156 8.22 7.72 -8.15
N MET A 157 8.60 7.07 -9.26
CA MET A 157 7.69 6.22 -10.02
C MET A 157 7.62 4.80 -9.48
N GLY A 158 8.69 4.28 -8.88
CA GLY A 158 8.75 2.90 -8.38
C GLY A 158 7.52 2.51 -7.54
N PRO A 159 7.22 3.22 -6.44
CA PRO A 159 6.06 2.92 -5.60
C PRO A 159 4.71 2.97 -6.33
N MET A 160 4.60 3.70 -7.44
CA MET A 160 3.38 3.80 -8.23
C MET A 160 3.24 2.67 -9.26
N MET A 161 4.33 2.05 -9.69
CA MET A 161 4.32 1.08 -10.78
C MET A 161 3.46 -0.15 -10.48
N ASP A 162 3.48 -0.66 -9.24
CA ASP A 162 2.65 -1.81 -8.85
C ASP A 162 1.15 -1.52 -9.07
N THR A 163 0.73 -0.26 -8.89
CA THR A 163 -0.66 0.17 -9.11
C THR A 163 -1.03 0.33 -10.58
N MET A 164 -0.04 0.40 -11.47
CA MET A 164 -0.23 0.59 -12.91
C MET A 164 -0.20 -0.73 -13.70
N LEU A 165 0.12 -1.85 -13.03
CA LEU A 165 0.20 -3.17 -13.65
C LEU A 165 -1.13 -3.61 -14.25
N GLN A 166 -1.01 -4.27 -15.40
CA GLN A 166 -2.11 -4.83 -16.17
C GLN A 166 -2.06 -6.36 -16.12
N ALA A 167 -3.15 -7.01 -16.50
CA ALA A 167 -3.28 -8.46 -16.54
C ALA A 167 -2.26 -9.08 -17.48
N LYS A 168 -1.86 -8.39 -18.55
CA LYS A 168 -0.78 -8.86 -19.45
C LYS A 168 0.54 -9.10 -18.70
N ASP A 169 0.85 -8.27 -17.70
CA ASP A 169 2.11 -8.33 -16.96
C ASP A 169 2.09 -9.54 -16.02
N PHE A 170 0.95 -9.80 -15.35
CA PHE A 170 0.73 -11.01 -14.56
C PHE A 170 0.66 -12.27 -15.42
N ASN A 171 -0.04 -12.21 -16.57
CA ASN A 171 -0.23 -13.36 -17.46
C ASN A 171 1.10 -13.88 -18.02
N LYS A 172 2.08 -13.00 -18.23
CA LYS A 172 3.45 -13.40 -18.60
C LYS A 172 4.09 -14.26 -17.50
N LEU A 173 4.00 -13.81 -16.25
CA LEU A 173 4.53 -14.55 -15.09
C LEU A 173 3.82 -15.89 -14.88
N ILE A 174 2.49 -15.90 -15.03
CA ILE A 174 1.67 -17.12 -14.89
C ILE A 174 2.02 -18.16 -15.96
N LYS A 175 2.31 -17.71 -17.19
CA LYS A 175 2.71 -18.58 -18.29
C LYS A 175 4.04 -19.29 -18.03
N GLU A 176 4.94 -18.64 -17.29
CA GLU A 176 6.26 -19.14 -16.93
C GLU A 176 6.28 -19.81 -15.55
N MET A 177 5.12 -20.02 -14.92
CA MET A 177 5.10 -20.59 -13.57
C MET A 177 5.63 -22.03 -13.56
N PRO A 178 6.33 -22.45 -12.49
CA PRO A 178 6.81 -23.81 -12.36
C PRO A 178 5.69 -24.85 -12.47
N GLU A 179 5.98 -25.99 -13.08
CA GLU A 179 5.05 -27.12 -13.11
C GLU A 179 4.72 -27.57 -11.67
N GLY A 180 3.46 -27.98 -11.47
CA GLY A 180 2.92 -28.39 -10.18
C GLY A 180 2.56 -27.23 -9.24
N THR A 181 2.72 -25.98 -9.66
CA THR A 181 2.24 -24.82 -8.89
C THR A 181 0.73 -24.89 -8.70
N ASN A 182 0.29 -24.89 -7.45
CA ASN A 182 -1.13 -24.90 -7.08
C ASN A 182 -1.53 -23.67 -6.24
N LEU A 183 -0.57 -22.81 -5.90
CA LEU A 183 -0.77 -21.54 -5.21
C LEU A 183 -0.05 -20.40 -5.95
N ILE A 184 -0.74 -19.27 -6.11
CA ILE A 184 -0.11 -17.99 -6.50
C ILE A 184 -0.31 -17.02 -5.35
N ILE A 185 0.79 -16.54 -4.76
CA ILE A 185 0.81 -15.58 -3.67
C ILE A 185 1.28 -14.24 -4.22
N SER A 186 0.36 -13.30 -4.40
CA SER A 186 0.71 -11.95 -4.84
C SER A 186 0.92 -11.03 -3.65
N LEU A 187 2.15 -10.53 -3.50
CA LEU A 187 2.52 -9.56 -2.47
C LEU A 187 2.05 -8.13 -2.79
N ILE A 188 1.64 -7.91 -4.04
CA ILE A 188 1.28 -6.61 -4.61
C ILE A 188 -0.20 -6.49 -5.00
N GLY A 189 -1.02 -7.48 -4.61
CA GLY A 189 -2.43 -7.52 -4.97
C GLY A 189 -2.65 -7.97 -6.42
N LEU A 190 -3.59 -7.34 -7.12
CA LEU A 190 -4.01 -7.71 -8.47
C LEU A 190 -3.87 -6.54 -9.44
N PRO A 191 -3.70 -6.80 -10.74
CA PRO A 191 -3.67 -5.76 -11.75
C PRO A 191 -5.01 -5.03 -11.85
N MET A 192 -4.99 -3.83 -12.44
CA MET A 192 -6.18 -2.98 -12.55
C MET A 192 -7.31 -3.63 -13.35
N ASP A 193 -6.97 -4.32 -14.44
CA ASP A 193 -7.91 -5.02 -15.33
C ASP A 193 -8.02 -6.51 -14.95
N LEU A 194 -8.25 -6.79 -13.66
CA LEU A 194 -8.23 -8.14 -13.09
C LEU A 194 -9.05 -9.16 -13.89
N ASN A 195 -10.17 -8.76 -14.50
CA ASN A 195 -11.04 -9.64 -15.31
C ASN A 195 -10.31 -10.30 -16.50
N ASN A 196 -9.17 -9.75 -16.95
CA ASN A 196 -8.37 -10.25 -18.06
C ASN A 196 -7.25 -11.22 -17.63
N LEU A 197 -7.18 -11.61 -16.36
CA LEU A 197 -6.21 -12.61 -15.91
C LEU A 197 -6.50 -13.97 -16.54
N SER A 198 -5.46 -14.59 -17.09
CA SER A 198 -5.53 -15.94 -17.67
C SER A 198 -5.90 -17.00 -16.64
N LEU A 199 -5.67 -16.71 -15.35
CA LEU A 199 -6.02 -17.58 -14.23
C LEU A 199 -7.52 -17.94 -14.23
N TRP A 200 -8.40 -17.02 -14.61
CA TRP A 200 -9.85 -17.23 -14.54
C TRP A 200 -10.38 -18.27 -15.53
N THR A 201 -9.67 -18.48 -16.64
CA THR A 201 -10.06 -19.41 -17.71
C THR A 201 -9.21 -20.68 -17.72
N MET A 202 -8.20 -20.77 -16.84
CA MET A 202 -7.31 -21.92 -16.75
C MET A 202 -8.03 -23.12 -16.15
N LYS A 203 -7.95 -24.27 -16.84
CA LYS A 203 -8.39 -25.55 -16.27
C LYS A 203 -7.46 -25.94 -15.13
N ASN A 204 -8.03 -26.26 -13.96
CA ASN A 204 -7.27 -26.54 -12.74
C ASN A 204 -6.35 -25.38 -12.32
N ALA A 205 -6.86 -24.15 -12.41
CA ALA A 205 -6.14 -22.94 -12.00
C ALA A 205 -5.57 -23.05 -10.56
N PRO A 206 -4.33 -22.60 -10.33
CA PRO A 206 -3.81 -22.37 -8.98
C PRO A 206 -4.74 -21.49 -8.15
N LYS A 207 -4.79 -21.72 -6.84
CA LYS A 207 -5.55 -20.83 -5.94
C LYS A 207 -4.78 -19.54 -5.72
N LEU A 208 -5.53 -18.44 -5.69
CA LEU A 208 -4.96 -17.10 -5.52
C LEU A 208 -4.93 -16.72 -4.04
N VAL A 209 -3.80 -16.17 -3.62
CA VAL A 209 -3.58 -15.58 -2.31
C VAL A 209 -3.09 -14.15 -2.49
N LEU A 210 -3.67 -13.22 -1.75
CA LEU A 210 -3.36 -11.80 -1.89
C LEU A 210 -2.87 -11.18 -0.59
N VAL A 211 -1.77 -10.45 -0.65
CA VAL A 211 -1.28 -9.60 0.44
C VAL A 211 -1.57 -8.15 0.06
N SER A 212 -2.07 -7.37 1.01
CA SER A 212 -2.35 -5.93 0.85
C SER A 212 -3.34 -5.61 -0.29
N ALA A 213 -4.37 -6.43 -0.49
CA ALA A 213 -5.35 -6.16 -1.54
C ALA A 213 -6.32 -5.03 -1.15
N MET A 214 -6.45 -4.04 -2.03
CA MET A 214 -7.39 -2.92 -1.92
C MET A 214 -8.73 -3.19 -2.62
N ASN A 215 -8.83 -4.27 -3.40
CA ASN A 215 -9.96 -4.56 -4.29
C ASN A 215 -11.00 -5.52 -3.68
N LEU A 216 -11.13 -5.52 -2.35
CA LEU A 216 -12.02 -6.44 -1.63
C LEU A 216 -13.46 -6.53 -2.18
N PRO A 217 -14.12 -5.41 -2.56
CA PRO A 217 -15.49 -5.47 -3.05
C PRO A 217 -15.62 -6.28 -4.36
N GLN A 218 -14.62 -6.19 -5.24
CA GLN A 218 -14.61 -6.88 -6.53
C GLN A 218 -14.30 -8.37 -6.40
N LEU A 219 -13.67 -8.75 -5.27
CA LEU A 219 -13.19 -10.11 -5.02
C LEU A 219 -14.10 -10.91 -4.10
N GLN A 220 -15.15 -10.33 -3.52
CA GLN A 220 -16.02 -11.00 -2.57
C GLN A 220 -16.55 -12.34 -3.11
N GLU A 221 -17.04 -12.34 -4.35
CA GLU A 221 -17.54 -13.55 -5.00
C GLU A 221 -16.40 -14.56 -5.26
N ALA A 222 -15.26 -14.10 -5.75
CA ALA A 222 -14.10 -14.95 -5.99
C ALA A 222 -13.55 -15.58 -4.71
N ILE A 223 -13.65 -14.87 -3.57
CA ILE A 223 -13.32 -15.39 -2.24
C ILE A 223 -14.36 -16.43 -1.81
N ARG A 224 -15.66 -16.13 -1.95
CA ARG A 224 -16.74 -17.05 -1.56
C ARG A 224 -16.68 -18.37 -2.30
N GLU A 225 -16.42 -18.32 -3.61
CA GLU A 225 -16.29 -19.51 -4.46
C GLU A 225 -14.90 -20.18 -4.34
N GLY A 226 -14.01 -19.62 -3.51
CA GLY A 226 -12.70 -20.20 -3.21
C GLY A 226 -11.68 -20.13 -4.34
N TYR A 227 -11.87 -19.25 -5.33
CA TYR A 227 -10.83 -18.91 -6.31
C TYR A 227 -9.71 -18.10 -5.65
N VAL A 228 -10.08 -17.17 -4.76
CA VAL A 228 -9.19 -16.52 -3.81
C VAL A 228 -9.30 -17.24 -2.47
N THR A 229 -8.27 -17.97 -2.07
CA THR A 229 -8.32 -18.83 -0.86
C THR A 229 -7.97 -18.08 0.43
N ALA A 230 -7.23 -16.97 0.30
CA ALA A 230 -6.91 -16.09 1.40
C ALA A 230 -6.56 -14.70 0.89
N MET A 231 -6.96 -13.68 1.65
CA MET A 231 -6.60 -12.30 1.39
C MET A 231 -6.29 -11.60 2.71
N LEU A 232 -5.11 -10.99 2.78
CA LEU A 232 -4.73 -10.12 3.88
C LEU A 232 -5.12 -8.67 3.57
N THR A 233 -5.84 -8.04 4.49
CA THR A 233 -6.22 -6.62 4.39
C THR A 233 -6.09 -5.93 5.75
N TYR A 234 -6.11 -4.59 5.75
CA TYR A 234 -6.19 -3.82 6.97
C TYR A 234 -7.60 -3.92 7.56
N ARG A 235 -7.68 -3.82 8.89
CA ARG A 235 -8.94 -3.49 9.54
C ARG A 235 -9.44 -2.13 9.05
N PRO A 236 -10.76 -1.86 9.05
CA PRO A 236 -11.28 -0.53 8.76
C PRO A 236 -10.80 0.54 9.75
N ASP A 237 -10.49 0.12 10.98
CA ASP A 237 -10.07 0.95 12.11
C ASP A 237 -8.71 0.48 12.69
N PRO A 238 -7.63 0.42 11.90
CA PRO A 238 -6.37 -0.14 12.37
C PRO A 238 -5.73 0.80 13.40
N ASP A 239 -5.26 0.25 14.52
CA ASP A 239 -4.51 1.04 15.49
C ASP A 239 -3.05 1.22 15.04
N MET A 240 -2.87 2.29 14.26
CA MET A 240 -1.58 2.76 13.77
C MET A 240 -0.86 3.68 14.77
N GLN A 241 -1.60 4.20 15.77
CA GLN A 241 -1.11 5.24 16.68
C GLN A 241 -0.38 4.67 17.88
N ASP A 242 -0.82 3.53 18.41
CA ASP A 242 -0.12 2.87 19.51
C ASP A 242 1.19 2.22 19.00
N PRO A 243 2.36 2.73 19.45
CA PRO A 243 3.66 2.26 18.99
C PRO A 243 4.01 0.85 19.52
N SER A 244 3.25 0.31 20.47
CA SER A 244 3.51 -1.00 21.05
C SER A 244 3.07 -2.14 20.11
N ILE A 245 3.90 -3.19 20.04
CA ILE A 245 3.54 -4.45 19.39
C ILE A 245 3.19 -5.42 20.52
N PRO A 246 1.95 -5.94 20.58
CA PRO A 246 1.57 -6.96 21.55
C PRO A 246 2.53 -8.16 21.49
N LYS A 247 2.82 -8.77 22.65
CA LYS A 247 3.65 -9.98 22.72
C LYS A 247 2.93 -11.20 22.18
N ASP A 248 1.61 -11.23 22.33
CA ASP A 248 0.77 -12.26 21.75
C ASP A 248 0.65 -12.04 20.23
N PRO A 249 1.05 -13.00 19.38
CA PRO A 249 1.03 -12.83 17.93
C PRO A 249 -0.37 -12.59 17.37
N GLU A 250 -1.40 -13.19 17.97
CA GLU A 250 -2.79 -13.06 17.53
C GLU A 250 -3.32 -11.65 17.84
N ALA A 251 -3.07 -11.14 19.04
CA ALA A 251 -3.40 -9.78 19.42
C ALA A 251 -2.64 -8.75 18.56
N ALA A 252 -1.38 -9.00 18.23
CA ALA A 252 -0.62 -8.12 17.34
C ALA A 252 -1.20 -8.11 15.92
N PHE A 253 -1.56 -9.28 15.37
CA PHE A 253 -2.23 -9.37 14.08
C PHE A 253 -3.58 -8.62 14.08
N ASN A 254 -4.46 -8.95 15.03
CA ASN A 254 -5.82 -8.42 15.15
C ASN A 254 -5.86 -6.93 15.47
N LYS A 255 -4.74 -6.32 15.85
CA LYS A 255 -4.63 -4.87 16.04
C LYS A 255 -4.70 -4.09 14.72
N ARG A 256 -4.26 -4.68 13.60
CA ARG A 256 -4.12 -3.96 12.31
C ARG A 256 -4.75 -4.68 11.12
N TYR A 257 -4.84 -6.00 11.15
CA TYR A 257 -5.16 -6.79 9.97
C TYR A 257 -6.40 -7.66 10.14
N LEU A 258 -6.94 -8.05 9.00
CA LEU A 258 -7.93 -9.11 8.84
C LEU A 258 -7.38 -10.11 7.83
N LEU A 259 -7.58 -11.40 8.12
CA LEU A 259 -7.40 -12.48 7.15
C LEU A 259 -8.78 -12.85 6.63
N VAL A 260 -9.08 -12.48 5.39
CA VAL A 260 -10.33 -12.78 4.71
C VAL A 260 -10.19 -14.10 3.97
N THR A 261 -11.10 -15.04 4.22
CA THR A 261 -11.08 -16.39 3.66
C THR A 261 -12.51 -16.81 3.25
N PRO A 262 -12.67 -17.89 2.46
CA PRO A 262 -14.00 -18.40 2.12
C PRO A 262 -14.85 -18.72 3.36
N GLU A 263 -14.22 -19.14 4.47
CA GLU A 263 -14.91 -19.51 5.71
C GLU A 263 -15.48 -18.32 6.48
N ASN A 264 -14.88 -17.12 6.37
CA ASN A 264 -15.26 -15.98 7.19
C ASN A 264 -15.76 -14.75 6.39
N VAL A 265 -15.69 -14.77 5.05
CA VAL A 265 -16.02 -13.60 4.22
C VAL A 265 -17.45 -13.09 4.44
N GLN A 266 -18.42 -13.99 4.66
CA GLN A 266 -19.81 -13.59 4.92
C GLN A 266 -19.97 -12.94 6.30
N GLU A 267 -19.31 -13.48 7.32
CA GLU A 267 -19.30 -12.91 8.67
C GLU A 267 -18.64 -11.53 8.67
N LEU A 268 -17.47 -11.41 8.03
CA LEU A 268 -16.75 -10.15 7.90
C LEU A 268 -17.54 -9.11 7.10
N ALA A 269 -18.33 -9.53 6.09
CA ALA A 269 -19.22 -8.64 5.37
C ALA A 269 -20.34 -8.06 6.24
N GLY A 270 -20.86 -8.87 7.18
CA GLY A 270 -21.82 -8.38 8.18
C GLY A 270 -21.19 -7.45 9.21
N GLN A 271 -19.98 -7.77 9.69
CA GLN A 271 -19.27 -6.98 10.70
C GLN A 271 -18.71 -5.66 10.16
N TYR A 272 -18.23 -5.66 8.92
CA TYR A 272 -17.58 -4.52 8.28
C TYR A 272 -18.20 -4.20 6.91
N PRO A 273 -19.46 -3.70 6.85
CA PRO A 273 -20.13 -3.43 5.58
C PRO A 273 -19.37 -2.48 4.65
N MET A 274 -18.55 -1.58 5.20
CA MET A 274 -17.70 -0.66 4.44
C MET A 274 -16.60 -1.34 3.61
N LEU A 275 -16.19 -2.56 4.01
CA LEU A 275 -15.24 -3.37 3.24
C LEU A 275 -15.91 -4.11 2.07
N PHE A 276 -17.23 -4.26 2.15
CA PHE A 276 -18.08 -4.97 1.20
C PHE A 276 -19.29 -4.10 0.85
N PRO A 277 -19.09 -2.89 0.31
CA PRO A 277 -20.20 -2.09 -0.15
C PRO A 277 -20.96 -2.94 -1.17
N GLN A 278 -22.22 -3.25 -0.87
CA GLN A 278 -23.08 -3.90 -1.84
C GLN A 278 -23.01 -3.05 -3.09
N MET A 279 -22.58 -3.63 -4.22
CA MET A 279 -22.71 -2.95 -5.50
C MET A 279 -24.19 -2.66 -5.64
N GLN A 280 -24.59 -1.42 -5.33
CA GLN A 280 -25.95 -0.98 -5.61
C GLN A 280 -26.14 -1.25 -7.10
N PRO A 281 -27.24 -1.91 -7.50
CA PRO A 281 -27.55 -1.99 -8.92
C PRO A 281 -27.46 -0.56 -9.48
N PRO A 282 -26.90 -0.37 -10.69
CA PRO A 282 -26.83 0.95 -11.28
C PRO A 282 -28.22 1.60 -11.17
N PRO A 283 -28.31 2.89 -10.75
CA PRO A 283 -29.61 3.54 -10.60
C PRO A 283 -30.40 3.27 -11.87
N GLU A 284 -31.60 2.70 -11.70
CA GLU A 284 -32.50 2.43 -12.82
C GLU A 284 -32.53 3.69 -13.67
N GLN A 285 -32.02 3.60 -14.91
CA GLN A 285 -32.18 4.70 -15.84
C GLN A 285 -33.68 4.94 -15.93
N PRO A 286 -34.16 6.19 -15.76
CA PRO A 286 -35.58 6.46 -15.86
C PRO A 286 -36.05 5.86 -17.18
N SER A 287 -37.01 4.93 -17.09
CA SER A 287 -37.63 4.38 -18.27
C SER A 287 -38.22 5.58 -19.02
N ASN A 288 -37.62 5.93 -20.15
CA ASN A 288 -38.27 6.81 -21.12
C ASN A 288 -39.41 6.01 -21.75
N ASN A 289 -40.46 5.80 -20.97
CA ASN A 289 -41.78 5.43 -21.42
C ASN A 289 -42.65 6.67 -21.18
N GLU A 290 -42.61 7.57 -22.16
CA GLU A 290 -43.76 8.21 -22.86
C GLU A 290 -43.27 9.39 -23.69
#